data_AF-A0A151JFI9-F1
#
_entry.id   AF-A0A151JFI9-F1
#
_cell.length_a   1.000
_cell.length_b   1.000
_cell.length_c   1.000
_cell.angle_alpha   90.00
_cell.angle_beta   90.00
_cell.angle_gamma   90.00
#
_symmetry.space_group_name_H-M   'P 1'
#
loop_
_entity.id
_entity.type
_entity.pdbx_description
1 polymer ?
#
loop_
_entity_poly.entity_id
_entity_poly.type
_entity_poly.pdbx_seq_one_letter_code
_entity_poly.pdbx_strand_id
1 'polypeptide(L)'
;MKEIPFRWIDKYLIHLKIQEKFYLLFLLPVLALLMLTFVLTNAADAMLNEAYQDQLMLVKGLIESGNLTRNQVAELLSAYPAIAIGNGKDAVSVMNGAFSLVSSQQGNLLSALSSTHLTIILGSLFVLAMGVYYIMTFIGGAMFTMNKALSTLASGDLTARMNFFLVRDEFSTIAITIDKVAEREQKMVLSIQESVALMQQISSDLNQSMHKSSDISGTQQEHLNSLASATEQMASTIREVANLAHDSSTQTEDARSVAQSGQVKVVNTLSSISKLSTEIQSASQAVEELDANAAQIDEVVTTINGISEQTNLLALNAAIEAARAGEQGRGFAVVADEVRALAGRTQKATVEIQSMIEALQRNSQSLTKLMEVTVSNASQGQALMSEVNHEIASLADKNQTISDSSLQIATAAEEQGVVADNIAASVEEIRHQSNQVCEMITMTSRNVEQLRTQSDAMESLLTGLKA
;
A
#
# COMPACT_ATOMS: atom_id res chain seq x y z
N MET A 1 57.90 4.59 11.42
CA MET A 1 58.47 3.96 12.64
C MET A 1 58.45 4.98 13.77
N LYS A 2 57.94 4.65 14.96
CA LYS A 2 58.70 5.05 16.16
C LYS A 2 59.89 4.11 16.15
N GLU A 3 61.05 4.63 15.77
CA GLU A 3 62.29 3.87 15.77
C GLU A 3 62.53 3.39 17.20
N ILE A 4 62.22 2.12 17.47
CA ILE A 4 62.77 1.47 18.64
C ILE A 4 64.27 1.43 18.36
N PRO A 5 65.13 1.97 19.23
CA PRO A 5 66.56 2.07 18.95
C PRO A 5 67.12 0.66 18.76
N PHE A 6 67.32 0.29 17.49
CA PHE A 6 67.88 -0.99 17.11
C PHE A 6 69.31 -1.05 17.64
N ARG A 7 69.63 -2.08 18.43
CA ARG A 7 71.03 -2.36 18.74
C ARG A 7 71.70 -2.73 17.42
N TRP A 8 72.98 -2.40 17.25
CA TRP A 8 73.69 -2.69 15.99
C TRP A 8 73.57 -4.17 15.57
N ILE A 9 73.54 -5.07 16.54
CA ILE A 9 73.41 -6.52 16.30
C ILE A 9 72.01 -6.93 15.83
N ASP A 10 70.96 -6.19 16.19
CA ASP A 10 69.59 -6.52 15.84
C ASP A 10 69.39 -6.42 14.31
N LYS A 11 70.15 -5.55 13.62
CA LYS A 11 70.19 -5.47 12.14
C LYS A 11 70.64 -6.77 11.47
N TYR A 12 71.46 -7.55 12.16
CA TYR A 12 71.90 -8.87 11.68
C TYR A 12 70.93 -9.96 12.12
N LEU A 13 70.45 -9.90 13.37
CA LEU A 13 69.52 -10.90 13.91
C LEU A 13 68.17 -10.93 13.19
N ILE A 14 67.67 -9.83 12.62
CA ILE A 14 66.42 -9.83 11.83
C ILE A 14 66.51 -10.67 10.53
N HIS A 15 67.73 -10.92 10.02
CA HIS A 15 67.93 -11.73 8.81
C HIS A 15 68.11 -13.23 9.11
N LEU A 16 68.05 -13.60 10.39
CA LEU A 16 68.16 -14.98 10.86
C LEU A 16 66.81 -15.49 11.35
N LYS A 17 66.50 -16.71 10.93
CA LYS A 17 65.35 -17.47 11.46
C LYS A 17 65.53 -17.77 12.94
N ILE A 18 64.42 -17.97 13.65
CA ILE A 18 64.42 -18.42 15.05
C ILE A 18 65.24 -19.71 15.19
N GLN A 19 65.07 -20.66 14.27
CA GLN A 19 65.86 -21.90 14.24
C GLN A 19 67.38 -21.63 14.15
N GLU A 20 67.78 -20.67 13.31
CA GLU A 20 69.19 -20.29 13.14
C GLU A 20 69.75 -19.60 14.39
N LYS A 21 68.94 -18.81 15.09
CA LYS A 21 69.30 -18.23 16.39
C LYS A 21 69.48 -19.32 17.45
N PHE A 22 68.63 -20.33 17.47
CA PHE A 22 68.81 -21.48 18.36
C PHE A 22 70.06 -22.31 17.98
N TYR A 23 70.37 -22.47 16.70
CA TYR A 23 71.62 -23.09 16.28
C TYR A 23 72.83 -22.28 16.75
N LEU A 24 72.81 -20.95 16.66
CA LEU A 24 73.88 -20.10 17.22
C LEU A 24 73.99 -20.26 18.74
N LEU A 25 72.87 -20.31 19.45
CA LEU A 25 72.83 -20.50 20.90
C LEU A 25 73.35 -21.89 21.32
N PHE A 26 73.23 -22.90 20.46
CA PHE A 26 73.76 -24.25 20.67
C PHE A 26 75.23 -24.38 20.27
N LEU A 27 75.62 -23.86 19.10
CA LEU A 27 76.98 -23.98 18.56
C LEU A 27 78.00 -23.13 19.31
N LEU A 28 77.64 -21.94 19.81
CA LEU A 28 78.55 -21.09 20.57
C LEU A 28 79.08 -21.78 21.84
N PRO A 29 78.25 -22.41 22.70
CA PRO A 29 78.73 -23.19 23.83
C PRO A 29 79.61 -24.38 23.41
N VAL A 30 79.24 -25.09 22.34
CA VAL A 30 80.04 -26.24 21.85
C VAL A 30 81.41 -25.79 21.39
N LEU A 31 81.50 -24.69 20.64
CA LEU A 31 82.77 -24.10 20.21
C LEU A 31 83.60 -23.59 21.41
N ALA A 32 82.95 -22.96 22.39
CA ALA A 32 83.62 -22.52 23.61
C ALA A 32 84.17 -23.71 24.40
N LEU A 33 83.44 -24.83 24.47
CA LEU A 33 83.87 -26.06 25.13
C LEU A 33 85.04 -26.70 24.38
N LEU A 34 84.98 -26.80 23.06
CA LEU A 34 86.11 -27.29 22.24
C LEU A 34 87.36 -26.42 22.41
N MET A 35 87.21 -25.09 22.42
CA MET A 35 88.32 -24.17 22.69
C MET A 35 88.88 -24.34 24.09
N LEU A 36 88.02 -24.49 25.10
CA LEU A 36 88.43 -24.74 26.48
C LEU A 36 89.18 -26.07 26.60
N THR A 37 88.67 -27.15 25.99
CA THR A 37 89.34 -28.45 25.96
C THR A 37 90.71 -28.33 25.30
N PHE A 38 90.80 -27.69 24.14
CA PHE A 38 92.08 -27.48 23.44
C PHE A 38 93.09 -26.70 24.30
N VAL A 39 92.66 -25.62 24.95
CA VAL A 39 93.51 -24.81 25.84
C VAL A 39 93.97 -25.62 27.05
N LEU A 40 93.08 -26.41 27.67
CA LEU A 40 93.42 -27.26 28.81
C LEU A 40 94.40 -28.37 28.43
N THR A 41 94.22 -29.01 27.26
CA THR A 41 95.15 -30.02 26.76
C THR A 41 96.52 -29.40 26.49
N ASN A 42 96.58 -28.23 25.84
CA ASN A 42 97.85 -27.54 25.59
C ASN A 42 98.57 -27.15 26.89
N ALA A 43 97.83 -26.64 27.88
CA ALA A 43 98.38 -26.34 29.20
C ALA A 43 98.89 -27.61 29.92
N ALA A 44 98.17 -28.73 29.79
CA ALA A 44 98.60 -30.01 30.35
C ALA A 44 99.90 -30.51 29.67
N ASP A 45 100.00 -30.42 28.35
CA ASP A 45 101.20 -30.79 27.59
C ASP A 45 102.40 -29.89 27.95
N ALA A 46 102.17 -28.58 28.14
CA ALA A 46 103.20 -27.65 28.60
C ALA A 46 103.71 -28.02 30.01
N MET A 47 102.79 -28.34 30.94
CA MET A 47 103.14 -28.79 32.29
C MET A 47 103.97 -30.08 32.26
N LEU A 48 103.58 -31.03 31.40
CA LEU A 48 104.27 -32.31 31.25
C LEU A 48 105.69 -32.10 30.70
N ASN A 49 105.84 -31.22 29.70
CA ASN A 49 107.13 -30.87 29.12
C ASN A 49 108.06 -30.12 30.10
N GLU A 50 107.53 -29.20 30.89
CA GLU A 50 108.29 -28.52 31.96
C GLU A 50 108.76 -29.52 33.01
N ALA A 51 107.89 -30.44 33.45
CA ALA A 51 108.26 -31.53 34.35
C ALA A 51 109.36 -32.43 33.77
N TYR A 52 109.30 -32.78 32.48
CA TYR A 52 110.37 -33.53 31.81
C TYR A 52 111.68 -32.73 31.69
N GLN A 53 111.62 -31.42 31.42
CA GLN A 53 112.82 -30.58 31.35
C GLN A 53 113.49 -30.39 32.71
N ASP A 54 112.72 -30.17 33.77
CA ASP A 54 113.22 -30.11 35.14
C ASP A 54 113.92 -31.43 35.51
N GLN A 55 113.32 -32.57 35.16
CA GLN A 55 113.96 -33.88 35.34
C GLN A 55 115.28 -33.98 34.55
N LEU A 56 115.33 -33.54 33.28
CA LEU A 56 116.55 -33.55 32.47
C LEU A 56 117.64 -32.63 33.02
N MET A 57 117.29 -31.44 33.53
CA MET A 57 118.23 -30.50 34.14
C MET A 57 118.80 -31.03 35.46
N LEU A 58 118.00 -31.72 36.26
CA LEU A 58 118.45 -32.36 37.50
C LEU A 58 119.40 -33.53 37.19
N VAL A 59 119.07 -34.36 36.20
CA VAL A 59 119.97 -35.41 35.68
C VAL A 59 121.28 -34.82 35.17
N LYS A 60 121.22 -33.73 34.40
CA LYS A 60 122.42 -33.01 33.93
C LYS A 60 123.29 -32.52 35.10
N GLY A 61 122.70 -31.86 36.10
CA GLY A 61 123.43 -31.34 37.27
C GLY A 61 124.12 -32.42 38.10
N LEU A 62 123.49 -33.59 38.26
CA LEU A 62 124.09 -34.74 38.96
C LEU A 62 125.25 -35.35 38.16
N ILE A 63 125.15 -35.42 36.83
CA ILE A 63 126.23 -35.91 35.97
C ILE A 63 127.43 -34.96 36.00
N GLU A 64 127.19 -33.65 35.87
CA GLU A 64 128.24 -32.62 35.84
C GLU A 64 128.92 -32.43 37.20
N SER A 65 128.20 -32.57 38.32
CA SER A 65 128.79 -32.48 39.67
C SER A 65 129.56 -33.74 40.10
N GLY A 66 129.28 -34.90 39.50
CA GLY A 66 129.83 -36.21 39.91
C GLY A 66 130.92 -36.80 39.00
N ASN A 67 131.18 -36.20 37.83
CA ASN A 67 132.19 -36.65 36.86
C ASN A 67 132.04 -38.14 36.45
N LEU A 68 130.78 -38.59 36.31
CA LEU A 68 130.40 -40.00 36.13
C LEU A 68 130.63 -40.51 34.68
N THR A 69 131.00 -41.79 34.53
CA THR A 69 131.18 -42.42 33.20
C THR A 69 129.86 -42.97 32.62
N ARG A 70 129.78 -43.13 31.29
CA ARG A 70 128.57 -43.54 30.54
C ARG A 70 127.89 -44.82 31.08
N ASN A 71 128.66 -45.79 31.57
CA ASN A 71 128.12 -47.04 32.14
C ASN A 71 127.51 -46.83 33.55
N GLN A 72 128.09 -45.95 34.37
CA GLN A 72 127.56 -45.61 35.70
C GLN A 72 126.28 -44.78 35.59
N VAL A 73 126.20 -43.90 34.58
CA VAL A 73 124.97 -43.15 34.24
C VAL A 73 123.86 -44.11 33.80
N ALA A 74 124.16 -45.17 33.03
CA ALA A 74 123.17 -46.15 32.60
C ALA A 74 122.58 -47.00 33.75
N GLU A 75 123.36 -47.28 34.80
CA GLU A 75 122.90 -48.01 36.00
C GLU A 75 122.09 -47.10 36.94
N LEU A 76 122.51 -45.85 37.12
CA LEU A 76 121.79 -44.82 37.90
C LEU A 76 120.47 -44.39 37.23
N LEU A 77 120.42 -44.33 35.90
CA LEU A 77 119.20 -44.02 35.14
C LEU A 77 118.10 -45.08 35.26
N SER A 78 118.40 -46.28 35.80
CA SER A 78 117.39 -47.30 36.08
C SER A 78 116.62 -47.07 37.39
N ALA A 79 117.05 -46.10 38.21
CA ALA A 79 116.39 -45.69 39.45
C ALA A 79 116.02 -44.19 39.39
N TYR A 80 114.76 -43.96 39.02
CA TYR A 80 114.09 -42.70 38.70
C TYR A 80 114.46 -41.43 39.54
N PRO A 81 114.58 -40.24 38.90
CA PRO A 81 115.00 -38.97 39.53
C PRO A 81 113.85 -37.94 39.62
N ALA A 82 112.76 -38.25 40.32
CA ALA A 82 111.69 -37.28 40.63
C ALA A 82 111.63 -36.94 42.13
N ILE A 83 112.74 -37.08 42.84
CA ILE A 83 112.74 -37.26 44.29
C ILE A 83 113.76 -36.33 44.96
N ALA A 84 113.32 -35.61 45.99
CA ALA A 84 114.14 -34.76 46.86
C ALA A 84 114.20 -35.33 48.28
N ILE A 85 115.19 -34.91 49.09
CA ILE A 85 115.27 -35.30 50.51
C ILE A 85 114.27 -34.47 51.32
N GLY A 86 113.32 -35.12 52.01
CA GLY A 86 112.29 -34.44 52.80
C GLY A 86 111.38 -35.41 53.57
N ASN A 87 110.52 -34.88 54.46
CA ASN A 87 109.57 -35.68 55.24
C ASN A 87 108.14 -35.39 54.78
N GLY A 88 107.39 -36.41 54.40
CA GLY A 88 106.02 -36.28 53.86
C GLY A 88 105.27 -37.61 53.83
N LYS A 89 103.97 -37.55 53.53
CA LYS A 89 103.04 -38.70 53.63
C LYS A 89 103.32 -39.82 52.61
N ASP A 90 104.02 -39.49 51.53
CA ASP A 90 104.43 -40.42 50.46
C ASP A 90 105.96 -40.56 50.39
N ALA A 91 106.66 -40.40 51.53
CA ALA A 91 108.11 -40.50 51.60
C ALA A 91 108.62 -41.96 51.67
N VAL A 92 109.70 -42.26 50.94
CA VAL A 92 110.37 -43.59 50.97
C VAL A 92 111.71 -43.48 51.72
N SER A 93 112.01 -44.40 52.66
CA SER A 93 113.23 -44.36 53.48
C SER A 93 114.42 -45.03 52.79
N VAL A 94 115.61 -44.41 52.85
CA VAL A 94 116.84 -44.88 52.18
C VAL A 94 118.01 -44.94 53.17
N MET A 95 118.98 -45.85 52.94
CA MET A 95 120.13 -46.12 53.83
C MET A 95 119.74 -46.40 55.28
N ASN A 96 118.91 -47.43 55.53
CA ASN A 96 118.51 -47.86 56.89
C ASN A 96 118.02 -46.71 57.80
N GLY A 97 117.31 -45.72 57.23
CA GLY A 97 116.66 -44.65 58.00
C GLY A 97 117.44 -43.34 58.14
N ALA A 98 118.53 -43.13 57.39
CA ALA A 98 119.31 -41.89 57.46
C ALA A 98 118.60 -40.67 56.83
N PHE A 99 117.79 -40.87 55.79
CA PHE A 99 116.98 -39.82 55.17
C PHE A 99 115.76 -40.38 54.42
N SER A 100 114.79 -39.52 54.12
CA SER A 100 113.56 -39.85 53.40
C SER A 100 113.45 -39.08 52.09
N LEU A 101 112.87 -39.73 51.10
CA LEU A 101 112.77 -39.28 49.71
C LEU A 101 111.31 -38.93 49.39
N VAL A 102 111.03 -37.68 48.97
CA VAL A 102 109.68 -37.17 48.64
C VAL A 102 109.66 -36.64 47.20
N SER A 103 108.58 -36.94 46.46
CA SER A 103 108.32 -36.30 45.15
C SER A 103 107.91 -34.85 45.36
N SER A 104 108.69 -33.90 44.85
CA SER A 104 108.49 -32.47 45.10
C SER A 104 107.65 -31.74 44.05
N GLN A 105 107.09 -32.43 43.06
CA GLN A 105 106.37 -31.77 41.96
C GLN A 105 104.86 -32.01 42.07
N GLN A 106 104.16 -31.07 42.72
CA GLN A 106 102.71 -30.99 42.73
C GLN A 106 102.30 -29.78 41.87
N GLY A 107 102.50 -29.90 40.56
CA GLY A 107 102.01 -28.90 39.60
C GLY A 107 100.49 -28.94 39.54
N ASN A 108 99.82 -27.83 39.85
CA ASN A 108 98.39 -27.70 39.61
C ASN A 108 98.16 -27.35 38.14
N LEU A 109 97.13 -27.91 37.50
CA LEU A 109 96.81 -27.61 36.10
C LEU A 109 96.56 -26.09 35.90
N LEU A 110 96.06 -25.41 36.93
CA LEU A 110 95.91 -23.95 36.98
C LEU A 110 97.25 -23.18 36.94
N SER A 111 98.34 -23.72 37.50
CA SER A 111 99.66 -23.08 37.44
C SER A 111 100.35 -23.25 36.07
N ALA A 112 99.91 -24.22 35.27
CA ALA A 112 100.39 -24.43 33.90
C ALA A 112 99.69 -23.55 32.84
N LEU A 113 98.65 -22.80 33.24
CA LEU A 113 97.99 -21.86 32.34
C LEU A 113 98.87 -20.62 32.15
N SER A 114 99.30 -20.38 30.92
CA SER A 114 99.95 -19.13 30.54
C SER A 114 98.95 -17.98 30.52
N SER A 115 99.47 -16.74 30.48
CA SER A 115 98.65 -15.54 30.26
C SER A 115 97.85 -15.63 28.94
N THR A 116 98.39 -16.29 27.91
CA THR A 116 97.69 -16.51 26.63
C THR A 116 96.54 -17.52 26.76
N HIS A 117 96.68 -18.56 27.58
CA HIS A 117 95.58 -19.50 27.85
C HIS A 117 94.42 -18.83 28.58
N LEU A 118 94.71 -17.99 29.58
CA LEU A 118 93.68 -17.24 30.31
C LEU A 118 92.95 -16.22 29.42
N THR A 119 93.64 -15.51 28.54
CA THR A 119 92.98 -14.55 27.62
C THR A 119 92.08 -15.25 26.61
N ILE A 120 92.46 -16.44 26.11
CA ILE A 120 91.61 -17.24 25.21
C ILE A 120 90.36 -17.75 25.95
N ILE A 121 90.51 -18.26 27.18
CA ILE A 121 89.37 -18.72 27.99
C ILE A 121 88.40 -17.56 28.26
N LEU A 122 88.90 -16.43 28.80
CA LEU A 122 88.07 -15.27 29.08
C LEU A 122 87.44 -14.67 27.81
N GLY A 123 88.18 -14.61 26.70
CA GLY A 123 87.67 -14.16 25.42
C GLY A 123 86.54 -15.05 24.89
N SER A 124 86.69 -16.37 24.97
CA SER A 124 85.66 -17.32 24.53
C SER A 124 84.39 -17.25 25.38
N LEU A 125 84.53 -17.13 26.71
CA LEU A 125 83.40 -16.96 27.63
C LEU A 125 82.69 -15.62 27.42
N PHE A 126 83.44 -14.56 27.13
CA PHE A 126 82.88 -13.24 26.83
C PHE A 126 82.05 -13.27 25.55
N VAL A 127 82.57 -13.84 24.45
CA VAL A 127 81.84 -13.99 23.18
C VAL A 127 80.58 -14.84 23.36
N LEU A 128 80.68 -15.92 24.13
CA LEU A 128 79.54 -16.76 24.48
C LEU A 128 78.46 -15.98 25.23
N ALA A 129 78.82 -15.30 26.32
CA ALA A 129 77.91 -14.52 27.13
C ALA A 129 77.24 -13.39 26.32
N MET A 130 78.01 -12.71 25.47
CA MET A 130 77.53 -11.66 24.58
C MET A 130 76.52 -12.21 23.56
N GLY A 131 76.84 -13.34 22.91
CA GLY A 131 75.97 -14.00 21.95
C GLY A 131 74.63 -14.44 22.57
N VAL A 132 74.68 -15.10 23.73
CA VAL A 132 73.48 -15.52 24.48
C VAL A 132 72.64 -14.31 24.88
N TYR A 133 73.27 -13.29 25.45
CA TYR A 133 72.59 -12.08 25.91
C TYR A 133 71.85 -11.36 24.77
N TYR A 134 72.49 -11.18 23.61
CA TYR A 134 71.84 -10.51 22.47
C TYR A 134 70.71 -11.34 21.86
N ILE A 135 70.89 -12.65 21.69
CA ILE A 135 69.83 -13.53 21.16
C ILE A 135 68.63 -13.55 22.11
N MET A 136 68.85 -13.70 23.43
CA MET A 136 67.77 -13.69 24.42
C MET A 136 67.04 -12.35 24.48
N THR A 137 67.78 -11.23 24.47
CA THR A 137 67.17 -9.89 24.50
C THR A 137 66.35 -9.63 23.23
N PHE A 138 66.84 -10.05 22.06
CA PHE A 138 66.12 -9.91 20.79
C PHE A 138 64.80 -10.70 20.80
N ILE A 139 64.83 -11.99 21.17
CA ILE A 139 63.64 -12.85 21.21
C ILE A 139 62.65 -12.34 22.25
N GLY A 140 63.12 -11.97 23.45
CA GLY A 140 62.28 -11.45 24.53
C GLY A 140 61.60 -10.13 24.14
N GLY A 141 62.34 -9.20 23.52
CA GLY A 141 61.79 -7.94 23.02
C GLY A 141 60.73 -8.15 21.94
N ALA A 142 61.02 -8.98 20.94
CA ALA A 142 60.08 -9.29 19.86
C ALA A 142 58.81 -9.97 20.37
N MET A 143 58.93 -10.93 21.29
CA MET A 143 57.78 -11.58 21.94
C MET A 143 56.96 -10.61 22.77
N PHE A 144 57.60 -9.71 23.52
CA PHE A 144 56.90 -8.67 24.29
C PHE A 144 56.11 -7.73 23.38
N THR A 145 56.71 -7.25 22.28
CA THR A 145 56.01 -6.41 21.30
C THR A 145 54.82 -7.14 20.69
N MET A 146 54.99 -8.41 20.33
CA MET A 146 53.91 -9.24 19.78
C MET A 146 52.76 -9.44 20.78
N ASN A 147 53.09 -9.81 22.03
CA ASN A 147 52.11 -10.00 23.08
C ASN A 147 51.36 -8.70 23.39
N LYS A 148 52.07 -7.57 23.43
CA LYS A 148 51.45 -6.25 23.62
C LYS A 148 50.50 -5.92 22.47
N ALA A 149 50.89 -6.15 21.22
CA ALA A 149 50.04 -5.92 20.06
C ALA A 149 48.77 -6.81 20.09
N LEU A 150 48.93 -8.10 20.42
CA LEU A 150 47.79 -9.01 20.62
C LEU A 150 46.89 -8.57 21.78
N SER A 151 47.47 -8.12 22.89
CA SER A 151 46.70 -7.62 24.04
C SER A 151 45.93 -6.35 23.70
N THR A 152 46.52 -5.44 22.90
CA THR A 152 45.86 -4.23 22.40
C THR A 152 44.69 -4.60 21.47
N LEU A 153 44.93 -5.53 20.54
CA LEU A 153 43.89 -6.07 19.66
C LEU A 153 42.75 -6.73 20.46
N ALA A 154 43.09 -7.57 21.45
CA ALA A 154 42.13 -8.25 22.31
C ALA A 154 41.35 -7.30 23.23
N SER A 155 41.94 -6.14 23.58
CA SER A 155 41.24 -5.09 24.34
C SER A 155 40.26 -4.27 23.50
N GLY A 156 40.18 -4.54 22.19
CA GLY A 156 39.26 -3.87 21.27
C GLY A 156 39.86 -2.69 20.51
N ASP A 157 41.15 -2.35 20.67
CA ASP A 157 41.79 -1.32 19.85
C ASP A 157 42.27 -1.93 18.53
N LEU A 158 41.41 -1.82 17.51
CA LEU A 158 41.62 -2.31 16.16
C LEU A 158 42.37 -1.30 15.29
N THR A 159 42.76 -0.12 15.82
CA THR A 159 43.48 0.93 15.08
C THR A 159 45.00 0.78 15.19
N ALA A 160 45.49 0.07 16.22
CA ALA A 160 46.91 -0.13 16.44
C ALA A 160 47.53 -0.98 15.33
N ARG A 161 48.65 -0.51 14.76
CA ARG A 161 49.41 -1.22 13.72
C ARG A 161 50.87 -1.37 14.12
N MET A 162 51.40 -2.57 13.92
CA MET A 162 52.81 -2.88 14.16
C MET A 162 53.71 -2.28 13.07
N ASN A 163 53.26 -2.25 11.81
CA ASN A 163 53.98 -1.65 10.67
C ASN A 163 55.38 -2.25 10.44
N PHE A 164 55.50 -3.58 10.55
CA PHE A 164 56.75 -4.30 10.27
C PHE A 164 56.92 -4.53 8.77
N PHE A 165 58.15 -4.41 8.29
CA PHE A 165 58.51 -4.83 6.93
C PHE A 165 58.82 -6.32 6.91
N LEU A 166 58.60 -6.98 5.77
CA LEU A 166 58.89 -8.40 5.63
C LEU A 166 60.40 -8.64 5.63
N VAL A 167 60.88 -9.41 6.61
CA VAL A 167 62.27 -9.86 6.70
C VAL A 167 62.28 -11.39 6.80
N ARG A 168 63.45 -12.01 6.75
CA ARG A 168 63.60 -13.47 6.81
C ARG A 168 63.25 -14.08 8.17
N ASP A 169 63.03 -13.28 9.20
CA ASP A 169 62.58 -13.75 10.51
C ASP A 169 61.07 -14.07 10.55
N GLU A 170 60.69 -14.94 11.49
CA GLU A 170 59.30 -15.33 11.70
C GLU A 170 58.50 -14.22 12.40
N PHE A 171 59.16 -13.33 13.15
CA PHE A 171 58.50 -12.25 13.90
C PHE A 171 57.88 -11.19 12.99
N SER A 172 58.54 -10.81 11.89
CA SER A 172 57.98 -9.90 10.89
C SER A 172 56.73 -10.50 10.22
N THR A 173 56.75 -11.79 9.92
CA THR A 173 55.60 -12.50 9.33
C THR A 173 54.39 -12.50 10.28
N ILE A 174 54.61 -12.78 11.57
CA ILE A 174 53.53 -12.75 12.57
C ILE A 174 53.02 -11.31 12.76
N ALA A 175 53.89 -10.30 12.80
CA ALA A 175 53.50 -8.90 12.97
C ALA A 175 52.62 -8.41 11.80
N ILE A 176 52.99 -8.75 10.56
CA ILE A 176 52.17 -8.47 9.36
C ILE A 176 50.83 -9.23 9.44
N THR A 177 50.82 -10.45 9.97
CA THR A 177 49.59 -11.23 10.13
C THR A 177 48.66 -10.60 11.18
N ILE A 178 49.20 -10.10 12.28
CA ILE A 178 48.42 -9.32 13.28
C ILE A 178 47.81 -8.08 12.63
N ASP A 179 48.59 -7.31 11.87
CA ASP A 179 48.08 -6.11 11.19
C ASP A 179 46.92 -6.46 10.23
N LYS A 180 47.01 -7.58 9.50
CA LYS A 180 45.92 -8.07 8.64
C LYS A 180 44.68 -8.49 9.41
N VAL A 181 44.83 -9.16 10.56
CA VAL A 181 43.69 -9.53 11.42
C VAL A 181 43.05 -8.26 11.97
N ALA A 182 43.84 -7.31 12.48
CA ALA A 182 43.34 -6.04 12.98
C ALA A 182 42.60 -5.24 11.90
N GLU A 183 43.12 -5.19 10.67
CA GLU A 183 42.45 -4.54 9.53
C GLU A 183 41.12 -5.24 9.17
N ARG A 184 41.08 -6.56 9.16
CA ARG A 184 39.86 -7.32 8.85
C ARG A 184 38.79 -7.12 9.92
N GLU A 185 39.16 -7.20 11.20
CA GLU A 185 38.25 -6.95 12.32
C GLU A 185 37.75 -5.50 12.31
N GLN A 186 38.64 -4.52 12.04
CA GLN A 186 38.27 -3.11 11.91
C GLN A 186 37.20 -2.91 10.81
N LYS A 187 37.43 -3.47 9.62
CA LYS A 187 36.45 -3.41 8.52
C LYS A 187 35.14 -4.08 8.90
N MET A 188 35.18 -5.20 9.61
CA MET A 188 33.98 -5.89 10.08
C MET A 188 33.17 -5.02 11.05
N VAL A 189 33.83 -4.40 12.03
CA VAL A 189 33.17 -3.47 12.97
C VAL A 189 32.54 -2.30 12.25
N LEU A 190 33.25 -1.66 11.32
CA LEU A 190 32.71 -0.54 10.53
C LEU A 190 31.49 -0.96 9.70
N SER A 191 31.53 -2.12 9.04
CA SER A 191 30.38 -2.64 8.28
C SER A 191 29.20 -2.99 9.18
N ILE A 192 29.43 -3.50 10.40
CA ILE A 192 28.36 -3.74 11.37
C ILE A 192 27.76 -2.41 11.86
N GLN A 193 28.58 -1.39 12.14
CA GLN A 193 28.11 -0.04 12.52
C GLN A 193 27.21 0.57 11.43
N GLU A 194 27.62 0.49 10.16
CA GLU A 194 26.82 0.95 9.03
C GLU A 194 25.50 0.18 8.94
N SER A 195 25.53 -1.15 9.13
CA SER A 195 24.33 -1.99 9.11
C SER A 195 23.36 -1.65 10.25
N VAL A 196 23.86 -1.38 11.46
CA VAL A 196 23.06 -0.94 12.61
C VAL A 196 22.39 0.41 12.32
N ALA A 197 23.14 1.38 11.79
CA ALA A 197 22.58 2.68 11.41
C ALA A 197 21.47 2.56 10.35
N LEU A 198 21.67 1.70 9.34
CA LEU A 198 20.65 1.40 8.33
C LEU A 198 19.41 0.74 8.93
N MET A 199 19.56 -0.21 9.87
CA MET A 199 18.42 -0.83 10.55
C MET A 199 17.64 0.18 11.39
N GLN A 200 18.31 1.08 12.12
CA GLN A 200 17.66 2.15 12.88
C GLN A 200 16.86 3.08 11.96
N GLN A 201 17.44 3.47 10.82
CA GLN A 201 16.74 4.30 9.82
C GLN A 201 15.50 3.58 9.26
N ILE A 202 15.64 2.33 8.82
CA ILE A 202 14.53 1.51 8.31
C ILE A 202 13.44 1.34 9.37
N SER A 203 13.83 1.09 10.63
CA SER A 203 12.91 0.98 11.76
C SER A 203 12.09 2.27 11.96
N SER A 204 12.74 3.43 11.86
CA SER A 204 12.08 4.74 11.96
C SER A 204 11.10 4.97 10.81
N ASP A 205 11.54 4.71 9.57
CA ASP A 205 10.73 4.91 8.36
C ASP A 205 9.51 3.97 8.34
N LEU A 206 9.68 2.71 8.78
CA LEU A 206 8.58 1.77 8.95
C LEU A 206 7.60 2.25 10.02
N ASN A 207 8.07 2.75 11.16
CA ASN A 207 7.20 3.23 12.22
C ASN A 207 6.35 4.44 11.76
N GLN A 208 6.96 5.39 11.04
CA GLN A 208 6.23 6.50 10.44
C GLN A 208 5.20 6.01 9.40
N SER A 209 5.59 5.06 8.56
CA SER A 209 4.69 4.48 7.56
C SER A 209 3.49 3.78 8.21
N MET A 210 3.71 3.05 9.29
CA MET A 210 2.64 2.41 10.05
C MET A 210 1.67 3.41 10.68
N HIS A 211 2.16 4.49 11.29
CA HIS A 211 1.28 5.54 11.83
C HIS A 211 0.37 6.10 10.73
N LYS A 212 0.95 6.40 9.57
CA LYS A 212 0.17 6.86 8.41
C LYS A 212 -0.83 5.82 7.92
N SER A 213 -0.43 4.54 7.84
CA SER A 213 -1.34 3.45 7.47
C SER A 213 -2.46 3.25 8.48
N SER A 214 -2.19 3.44 9.78
CA SER A 214 -3.20 3.36 10.85
C SER A 214 -4.23 4.48 10.71
N ASP A 215 -3.79 5.72 10.48
CA ASP A 215 -4.70 6.86 10.26
C ASP A 215 -5.56 6.65 9.01
N ILE A 216 -4.97 6.20 7.90
CA ILE A 216 -5.69 5.88 6.66
C ILE A 216 -6.70 4.76 6.90
N SER A 217 -6.33 3.71 7.63
CA SER A 217 -7.25 2.61 7.95
C SER A 217 -8.42 3.10 8.82
N GLY A 218 -8.16 4.01 9.77
CA GLY A 218 -9.19 4.62 10.60
C GLY A 218 -10.20 5.43 9.78
N THR A 219 -9.73 6.32 8.91
CA THR A 219 -10.61 7.12 8.04
C THR A 219 -11.36 6.25 7.02
N GLN A 220 -10.72 5.21 6.50
CA GLN A 220 -11.38 4.26 5.60
C GLN A 220 -12.54 3.55 6.29
N GLN A 221 -12.40 3.16 7.56
CA GLN A 221 -13.49 2.56 8.32
C GLN A 221 -14.68 3.51 8.52
N GLU A 222 -14.42 4.79 8.76
CA GLU A 222 -15.48 5.82 8.85
C GLU A 222 -16.21 6.00 7.51
N HIS A 223 -15.47 6.03 6.39
CA HIS A 223 -16.05 6.10 5.06
C HIS A 223 -16.89 4.87 4.72
N LEU A 224 -16.46 3.67 5.12
CA LEU A 224 -17.23 2.44 4.93
C LEU A 224 -18.53 2.45 5.73
N ASN A 225 -18.50 2.91 6.99
CA ASN A 225 -19.73 3.03 7.80
C ASN A 225 -20.73 4.02 7.17
N SER A 226 -20.22 5.13 6.63
CA SER A 226 -21.03 6.13 5.94
C SER A 226 -21.62 5.57 4.64
N LEU A 227 -20.82 4.81 3.88
CA LEU A 227 -21.24 4.18 2.63
C LEU A 227 -22.27 3.07 2.88
N ALA A 228 -22.12 2.28 3.95
CA ALA A 228 -23.11 1.29 4.37
C ALA A 228 -24.46 1.96 4.66
N SER A 229 -24.45 3.04 5.45
CA SER A 229 -25.66 3.83 5.75
C SER A 229 -26.31 4.40 4.48
N ALA A 230 -25.50 4.95 3.58
CA ALA A 230 -25.99 5.48 2.30
C ALA A 230 -26.58 4.39 1.40
N THR A 231 -26.00 3.19 1.41
CA THR A 231 -26.48 2.05 0.62
C THR A 231 -27.80 1.51 1.17
N GLU A 232 -27.95 1.44 2.50
CA GLU A 232 -29.21 1.10 3.17
C GLU A 232 -30.31 2.10 2.82
N GLN A 233 -30.01 3.41 2.89
CA GLN A 233 -30.95 4.45 2.52
C GLN A 233 -31.30 4.38 1.03
N MET A 234 -30.33 4.11 0.16
CA MET A 234 -30.55 3.92 -1.27
C MET A 234 -31.47 2.72 -1.54
N ALA A 235 -31.26 1.58 -0.87
CA ALA A 235 -32.12 0.41 -1.00
C ALA A 235 -33.57 0.70 -0.54
N SER A 236 -33.74 1.50 0.52
CA SER A 236 -35.07 1.96 0.95
C SER A 236 -35.74 2.83 -0.11
N THR A 237 -35.04 3.83 -0.64
CA THR A 237 -35.58 4.75 -1.66
C THR A 237 -35.93 4.00 -2.94
N ILE A 238 -35.12 3.03 -3.35
CA ILE A 238 -35.38 2.21 -4.54
C ILE A 238 -36.71 1.43 -4.38
N ARG A 239 -36.94 0.81 -3.23
CA ARG A 239 -38.22 0.12 -2.95
C ARG A 239 -39.40 1.08 -2.97
N GLU A 240 -39.22 2.29 -2.43
CA GLU A 240 -40.25 3.32 -2.46
C GLU A 240 -40.57 3.77 -3.89
N VAL A 241 -39.55 3.97 -4.75
CA VAL A 241 -39.73 4.30 -6.16
C VAL A 241 -40.45 3.18 -6.91
N ALA A 242 -40.11 1.91 -6.66
CA ALA A 242 -40.79 0.77 -7.27
C ALA A 242 -42.29 0.74 -6.89
N ASN A 243 -42.61 0.97 -5.61
CA ASN A 243 -43.99 1.05 -5.13
C ASN A 243 -44.75 2.23 -5.75
N LEU A 244 -44.14 3.43 -5.77
CA LEU A 244 -44.72 4.62 -6.40
C LEU A 244 -45.03 4.41 -7.89
N ALA A 245 -44.13 3.73 -8.60
CA ALA A 245 -44.33 3.39 -9.99
C ALA A 245 -45.49 2.40 -10.18
N HIS A 246 -45.59 1.38 -9.31
CA HIS A 246 -46.71 0.45 -9.33
C HIS A 246 -48.06 1.12 -9.03
N ASP A 247 -48.11 1.99 -8.01
CA ASP A 247 -49.29 2.76 -7.65
C ASP A 247 -49.70 3.72 -8.79
N SER A 248 -48.72 4.36 -9.43
CA SER A 248 -48.95 5.21 -10.60
C SER A 248 -49.54 4.43 -11.76
N SER A 249 -49.01 3.24 -12.09
CA SER A 249 -49.58 2.39 -13.15
C SER A 249 -51.04 2.03 -12.84
N THR A 250 -51.33 1.67 -11.59
CA THR A 250 -52.70 1.33 -11.15
C THR A 250 -53.66 2.52 -11.27
N GLN A 251 -53.28 3.70 -10.78
CA GLN A 251 -54.10 4.92 -10.91
C GLN A 251 -54.35 5.30 -12.38
N THR A 252 -53.38 5.03 -13.23
CA THR A 252 -53.47 5.36 -14.65
C THR A 252 -54.39 4.40 -15.40
N GLU A 253 -54.42 3.12 -15.01
CA GLU A 253 -55.40 2.14 -15.50
C GLU A 253 -56.83 2.51 -15.06
N ASP A 254 -57.01 2.95 -13.81
CA ASP A 254 -58.29 3.46 -13.32
C ASP A 254 -58.75 4.69 -14.13
N ALA A 255 -57.85 5.64 -14.38
CA ALA A 255 -58.13 6.83 -15.20
C ALA A 255 -58.51 6.46 -16.64
N ARG A 256 -57.87 5.43 -17.22
CA ARG A 256 -58.21 4.89 -18.53
C ARG A 256 -59.61 4.26 -18.54
N SER A 257 -59.97 3.49 -17.52
CA SER A 257 -61.32 2.92 -17.36
C SER A 257 -62.39 4.02 -17.28
N VAL A 258 -62.12 5.09 -16.51
CA VAL A 258 -63.01 6.26 -16.43
C VAL A 258 -63.13 6.96 -17.78
N ALA A 259 -62.04 7.14 -18.51
CA ALA A 259 -62.05 7.73 -19.85
C ALA A 259 -62.89 6.90 -20.84
N GLN A 260 -62.72 5.57 -20.83
CA GLN A 260 -63.53 4.65 -21.65
C GLN A 260 -65.02 4.75 -21.33
N SER A 261 -65.38 4.78 -20.04
CA SER A 261 -66.77 5.00 -19.59
C SER A 261 -67.31 6.37 -20.04
N GLY A 262 -66.48 7.42 -19.97
CA GLY A 262 -66.80 8.75 -20.50
C GLY A 262 -67.08 8.72 -22.00
N GLN A 263 -66.26 7.99 -22.77
CA GLN A 263 -66.42 7.85 -24.21
C GLN A 263 -67.76 7.21 -24.59
N VAL A 264 -68.17 6.15 -23.86
CA VAL A 264 -69.49 5.52 -24.04
C VAL A 264 -70.63 6.53 -23.79
N LYS A 265 -70.52 7.37 -22.75
CA LYS A 265 -71.52 8.40 -22.46
C LYS A 265 -71.60 9.47 -23.57
N VAL A 266 -70.46 9.87 -24.13
CA VAL A 266 -70.41 10.83 -25.25
C VAL A 266 -71.06 10.24 -26.51
N VAL A 267 -70.77 8.98 -26.84
CA VAL A 267 -71.42 8.28 -27.98
C VAL A 267 -72.93 8.22 -27.79
N ASN A 268 -73.41 7.88 -26.59
CA ASN A 268 -74.85 7.89 -26.28
C ASN A 268 -75.46 9.29 -26.44
N THR A 269 -74.75 10.32 -25.98
CA THR A 269 -75.21 11.72 -26.09
C THR A 269 -75.28 12.18 -27.54
N LEU A 270 -74.28 11.86 -28.37
CA LEU A 270 -74.29 12.11 -29.81
C LEU A 270 -75.48 11.44 -30.50
N SER A 271 -75.77 10.19 -30.13
CA SER A 271 -76.95 9.47 -30.63
C SER A 271 -78.27 10.16 -30.23
N SER A 272 -78.38 10.64 -28.99
CA SER A 272 -79.56 11.37 -28.52
C SER A 272 -79.75 12.71 -29.24
N ILE A 273 -78.67 13.47 -29.47
CA ILE A 273 -78.71 14.74 -30.21
C ILE A 273 -79.14 14.50 -31.67
N SER A 274 -78.58 13.46 -32.31
CA SER A 274 -78.97 13.09 -33.69
C SER A 274 -80.45 12.71 -33.80
N LYS A 275 -80.96 11.94 -32.83
CA LYS A 275 -82.38 11.61 -32.74
C LYS A 275 -83.25 12.85 -32.55
N LEU A 276 -82.87 13.74 -31.62
CA LEU A 276 -83.57 15.01 -31.37
C LEU A 276 -83.62 15.89 -32.62
N SER A 277 -82.52 16.00 -33.36
CA SER A 277 -82.45 16.76 -34.61
C SER A 277 -83.44 16.20 -35.66
N THR A 278 -83.54 14.88 -35.76
CA THR A 278 -84.49 14.20 -36.65
C THR A 278 -85.95 14.44 -36.25
N GLU A 279 -86.25 14.38 -34.94
CA GLU A 279 -87.59 14.65 -34.40
C GLU A 279 -88.00 16.11 -34.63
N ILE A 280 -87.08 17.07 -34.47
CA ILE A 280 -87.34 18.49 -34.74
C ILE A 280 -87.54 18.75 -36.23
N GLN A 281 -86.74 18.13 -37.10
CA GLN A 281 -86.93 18.24 -38.55
C GLN A 281 -88.32 17.76 -38.97
N SER A 282 -88.77 16.65 -38.38
CA SER A 282 -90.12 16.11 -38.62
C SER A 282 -91.21 17.06 -38.12
N ALA A 283 -91.01 17.68 -36.95
CA ALA A 283 -91.92 18.69 -36.42
C ALA A 283 -91.97 19.96 -37.28
N SER A 284 -90.83 20.39 -37.84
CA SER A 284 -90.74 21.53 -38.76
C SER A 284 -91.58 21.29 -40.00
N GLN A 285 -91.50 20.09 -40.58
CA GLN A 285 -92.30 19.71 -41.74
C GLN A 285 -93.81 19.73 -41.44
N ALA A 286 -94.22 19.25 -40.26
CA ALA A 286 -95.62 19.32 -39.84
C ALA A 286 -96.13 20.77 -39.63
N VAL A 287 -95.27 21.68 -39.18
CA VAL A 287 -95.60 23.11 -39.04
C VAL A 287 -95.67 23.80 -40.41
N GLU A 288 -94.79 23.46 -41.35
CA GLU A 288 -94.88 23.94 -42.74
C GLU A 288 -96.19 23.49 -43.41
N GLU A 289 -96.60 22.24 -43.21
CA GLU A 289 -97.90 21.75 -43.68
C GLU A 289 -99.06 22.51 -43.02
N LEU A 290 -98.97 22.84 -41.73
CA LEU A 290 -99.97 23.63 -41.01
C LEU A 290 -100.08 25.06 -41.57
N ASP A 291 -98.95 25.72 -41.87
CA ASP A 291 -98.91 27.06 -42.47
C ASP A 291 -99.52 27.07 -43.88
N ALA A 292 -99.22 26.04 -44.68
CA ALA A 292 -99.83 25.86 -46.01
C ALA A 292 -101.35 25.65 -45.93
N ASN A 293 -101.82 24.79 -45.00
CA ASN A 293 -103.24 24.59 -44.76
C ASN A 293 -103.93 25.89 -44.28
N ALA A 294 -103.27 26.68 -43.43
CA ALA A 294 -103.78 27.95 -42.95
C ALA A 294 -103.93 28.98 -44.09
N ALA A 295 -102.95 29.05 -45.00
CA ALA A 295 -103.02 29.88 -46.20
C ALA A 295 -104.18 29.48 -47.13
N GLN A 296 -104.44 28.18 -47.28
CA GLN A 296 -105.57 27.70 -48.05
C GLN A 296 -106.91 28.07 -47.40
N ILE A 297 -107.02 28.02 -46.07
CA ILE A 297 -108.21 28.46 -45.35
C ILE A 297 -108.42 29.98 -45.51
N ASP A 298 -107.34 30.78 -45.47
CA ASP A 298 -107.42 32.23 -45.66
C ASP A 298 -108.02 32.62 -47.03
N GLU A 299 -107.65 31.92 -48.09
CA GLU A 299 -108.22 32.10 -49.45
C GLU A 299 -109.73 31.81 -49.48
N VAL A 300 -110.16 30.73 -48.80
CA VAL A 300 -111.57 30.36 -48.68
C VAL A 300 -112.34 31.41 -47.87
N VAL A 301 -111.79 31.88 -46.75
CA VAL A 301 -112.42 32.90 -45.89
C VAL A 301 -112.57 34.23 -46.64
N THR A 302 -111.55 34.63 -47.40
CA THR A 302 -111.58 35.81 -48.26
C THR A 302 -112.67 35.71 -49.31
N THR A 303 -112.83 34.52 -49.92
CA THR A 303 -113.92 34.25 -50.87
C THR A 303 -115.30 34.35 -50.21
N ILE A 304 -115.49 33.79 -49.01
CA ILE A 304 -116.76 33.87 -48.27
C ILE A 304 -117.07 35.31 -47.86
N ASN A 305 -116.06 36.09 -47.47
CA ASN A 305 -116.22 37.52 -47.15
C ASN A 305 -116.71 38.29 -48.39
N GLY A 306 -116.08 38.06 -49.55
CA GLY A 306 -116.52 38.63 -50.83
C GLY A 306 -117.95 38.23 -51.22
N ILE A 307 -118.33 36.97 -51.04
CA ILE A 307 -119.71 36.49 -51.25
C ILE A 307 -120.68 37.20 -50.28
N SER A 308 -120.30 37.35 -49.01
CA SER A 308 -121.13 38.00 -47.99
C SER A 308 -121.32 39.49 -48.29
N GLU A 309 -120.29 40.18 -48.76
CA GLU A 309 -120.36 41.57 -49.19
C GLU A 309 -121.27 41.74 -50.42
N GLN A 310 -121.11 40.87 -51.43
CA GLN A 310 -122.01 40.83 -52.58
C GLN A 310 -123.47 40.54 -52.17
N THR A 311 -123.68 39.62 -51.24
CA THR A 311 -125.01 39.28 -50.71
C THR A 311 -125.62 40.45 -49.95
N ASN A 312 -124.83 41.18 -49.17
CA ASN A 312 -125.25 42.38 -48.46
C ASN A 312 -125.64 43.51 -49.44
N LEU A 313 -124.89 43.69 -50.53
CA LEU A 313 -125.21 44.65 -51.59
C LEU A 313 -126.48 44.26 -52.37
N LEU A 314 -126.64 42.98 -52.71
CA LEU A 314 -127.86 42.45 -53.33
C LEU A 314 -129.08 42.65 -52.44
N ALA A 315 -128.94 42.35 -51.15
CA ALA A 315 -130.00 42.55 -50.16
C ALA A 315 -130.35 44.02 -49.96
N LEU A 316 -129.37 44.93 -49.97
CA LEU A 316 -129.61 46.38 -49.95
C LEU A 316 -130.39 46.83 -51.18
N ASN A 317 -130.00 46.39 -52.38
CA ASN A 317 -130.72 46.73 -53.61
C ASN A 317 -132.16 46.19 -53.59
N ALA A 318 -132.36 44.97 -53.07
CA ALA A 318 -133.69 44.40 -52.89
C ALA A 318 -134.54 45.17 -51.86
N ALA A 319 -133.96 45.62 -50.75
CA ALA A 319 -134.64 46.43 -49.73
C ALA A 319 -135.04 47.81 -50.29
N ILE A 320 -134.18 48.44 -51.10
CA ILE A 320 -134.49 49.70 -51.81
C ILE A 320 -135.67 49.50 -52.76
N GLU A 321 -135.66 48.46 -53.59
CA GLU A 321 -136.73 48.22 -54.56
C GLU A 321 -138.05 47.81 -53.88
N ALA A 322 -137.98 47.08 -52.76
CA ALA A 322 -139.13 46.75 -51.93
C ALA A 322 -139.76 48.00 -51.27
N ALA A 323 -138.94 48.95 -50.80
CA ALA A 323 -139.41 50.25 -50.31
C ALA A 323 -140.06 51.09 -51.43
N ARG A 324 -139.56 50.98 -52.67
CA ARG A 324 -140.08 51.65 -53.86
C ARG A 324 -141.47 51.12 -54.29
N ALA A 325 -141.77 49.86 -54.00
CA ALA A 325 -143.05 49.21 -54.30
C ALA A 325 -144.18 49.50 -53.27
N GLY A 326 -143.90 50.25 -52.19
CA GLY A 326 -144.90 50.65 -51.19
C GLY A 326 -145.51 49.47 -50.42
N GLU A 327 -146.83 49.49 -50.17
CA GLU A 327 -147.52 48.45 -49.37
C GLU A 327 -147.42 47.03 -49.97
N GLN A 328 -147.27 46.89 -51.30
CA GLN A 328 -147.10 45.59 -51.97
C GLN A 328 -145.70 44.97 -51.74
N GLY A 329 -144.71 45.78 -51.34
CA GLY A 329 -143.33 45.36 -51.12
C GLY A 329 -142.99 44.96 -49.69
N ARG A 330 -143.90 45.11 -48.71
CA ARG A 330 -143.61 44.90 -47.28
C ARG A 330 -143.06 43.51 -46.95
N GLY A 331 -143.62 42.45 -47.55
CA GLY A 331 -143.13 41.08 -47.34
C GLY A 331 -141.72 40.86 -47.88
N PHE A 332 -141.40 41.46 -49.04
CA PHE A 332 -140.07 41.42 -49.64
C PHE A 332 -139.04 42.26 -48.87
N ALA A 333 -139.44 43.41 -48.32
CA ALA A 333 -138.57 44.25 -47.51
C ALA A 333 -138.09 43.52 -46.24
N VAL A 334 -138.98 42.79 -45.55
CA VAL A 334 -138.61 42.00 -44.36
C VAL A 334 -137.62 40.89 -44.71
N VAL A 335 -137.82 40.19 -45.83
CA VAL A 335 -136.86 39.16 -46.29
C VAL A 335 -135.52 39.77 -46.69
N ALA A 336 -135.53 40.92 -47.38
CA ALA A 336 -134.31 41.63 -47.76
C ALA A 336 -133.51 42.12 -46.54
N ASP A 337 -134.17 42.65 -45.51
CA ASP A 337 -133.52 43.05 -44.26
C ASP A 337 -132.96 41.85 -43.47
N GLU A 338 -133.66 40.71 -43.47
CA GLU A 338 -133.17 39.46 -42.84
C GLU A 338 -131.94 38.90 -43.58
N VAL A 339 -131.96 38.90 -44.92
CA VAL A 339 -130.81 38.48 -45.75
C VAL A 339 -129.62 39.43 -45.54
N ARG A 340 -129.87 40.74 -45.43
CA ARG A 340 -128.85 41.75 -45.13
C ARG A 340 -128.25 41.54 -43.74
N ALA A 341 -129.07 41.29 -42.73
CA ALA A 341 -128.63 40.99 -41.37
C ALA A 341 -127.81 39.69 -41.32
N LEU A 342 -128.23 38.65 -42.06
CA LEU A 342 -127.50 37.39 -42.17
C LEU A 342 -126.15 37.60 -42.88
N ALA A 343 -126.12 38.32 -43.99
CA ALA A 343 -124.88 38.66 -44.70
C ALA A 343 -123.90 39.46 -43.82
N GLY A 344 -124.41 40.42 -43.03
CA GLY A 344 -123.60 41.16 -42.05
C GLY A 344 -123.06 40.27 -40.92
N ARG A 345 -123.84 39.31 -40.43
CA ARG A 345 -123.38 38.31 -39.45
C ARG A 345 -122.31 37.38 -40.03
N THR A 346 -122.49 36.93 -41.28
CA THR A 346 -121.50 36.11 -41.99
C THR A 346 -120.21 36.89 -42.20
N GLN A 347 -120.30 38.16 -42.62
CA GLN A 347 -119.15 39.03 -42.81
C GLN A 347 -118.36 39.25 -41.51
N LYS A 348 -119.07 39.48 -40.39
CA LYS A 348 -118.45 39.58 -39.07
C LYS A 348 -117.74 38.28 -38.67
N ALA A 349 -118.38 37.13 -38.88
CA ALA A 349 -117.78 35.82 -38.60
C ALA A 349 -116.55 35.55 -39.48
N THR A 350 -116.56 35.92 -40.76
CA THR A 350 -115.39 35.78 -41.63
C THR A 350 -114.22 36.66 -41.18
N VAL A 351 -114.47 37.89 -40.69
CA VAL A 351 -113.42 38.75 -40.13
C VAL A 351 -112.83 38.14 -38.85
N GLU A 352 -113.66 37.57 -37.98
CA GLU A 352 -113.19 36.87 -36.78
C GLU A 352 -112.35 35.62 -37.15
N ILE A 353 -112.79 34.82 -38.13
CA ILE A 353 -112.02 33.66 -38.63
C ILE A 353 -110.71 34.10 -39.27
N GLN A 354 -110.71 35.14 -40.10
CA GLN A 354 -109.50 35.65 -40.74
C GLN A 354 -108.47 36.08 -39.70
N SER A 355 -108.89 36.79 -38.64
CA SER A 355 -107.99 37.15 -37.54
C SER A 355 -107.40 35.92 -36.82
N MET A 356 -108.17 34.85 -36.65
CA MET A 356 -107.67 33.58 -36.09
C MET A 356 -106.64 32.91 -37.01
N ILE A 357 -106.87 32.94 -38.33
CA ILE A 357 -105.94 32.37 -39.32
C ILE A 357 -104.65 33.17 -39.40
N GLU A 358 -104.71 34.50 -39.42
CA GLU A 358 -103.53 35.37 -39.35
C GLU A 358 -102.72 35.15 -38.06
N ALA A 359 -103.39 34.91 -36.93
CA ALA A 359 -102.71 34.55 -35.69
C ALA A 359 -102.05 33.16 -35.78
N LEU A 360 -102.71 32.19 -36.42
CA LEU A 360 -102.19 30.84 -36.61
C LEU A 360 -100.97 30.81 -37.54
N GLN A 361 -101.00 31.55 -38.64
CA GLN A 361 -99.86 31.73 -39.55
C GLN A 361 -98.67 32.40 -38.84
N ARG A 362 -98.90 33.52 -38.13
CA ARG A 362 -97.84 34.18 -37.35
C ARG A 362 -97.19 33.25 -36.33
N ASN A 363 -97.99 32.45 -35.62
CA ASN A 363 -97.49 31.47 -34.65
C ASN A 363 -96.72 30.33 -35.34
N SER A 364 -97.18 29.85 -36.48
CA SER A 364 -96.52 28.79 -37.26
C SER A 364 -95.16 29.24 -37.82
N GLN A 365 -95.07 30.47 -38.33
CA GLN A 365 -93.80 31.07 -38.75
C GLN A 365 -92.81 31.24 -37.59
N SER A 366 -93.31 31.67 -36.43
CA SER A 366 -92.49 31.77 -35.20
C SER A 366 -91.97 30.41 -34.75
N LEU A 367 -92.82 29.37 -34.78
CA LEU A 367 -92.45 27.99 -34.48
C LEU A 367 -91.40 27.45 -35.45
N THR A 368 -91.55 27.70 -36.75
CA THR A 368 -90.59 27.28 -37.79
C THR A 368 -89.21 27.89 -37.53
N LYS A 369 -89.16 29.19 -37.25
CA LYS A 369 -87.91 29.89 -36.91
C LYS A 369 -87.26 29.34 -35.63
N LEU A 370 -88.07 29.03 -34.61
CA LEU A 370 -87.57 28.40 -33.39
C LEU A 370 -87.00 26.99 -33.66
N MET A 371 -87.65 26.21 -34.51
CA MET A 371 -87.17 24.88 -34.91
C MET A 371 -85.85 24.96 -35.68
N GLU A 372 -85.70 25.90 -36.63
CA GLU A 372 -84.45 26.13 -37.36
C GLU A 372 -83.28 26.50 -36.43
N VAL A 373 -83.51 27.40 -35.48
CA VAL A 373 -82.52 27.72 -34.43
C VAL A 373 -82.18 26.49 -33.59
N THR A 374 -83.18 25.65 -33.27
CA THR A 374 -82.95 24.46 -32.44
C THR A 374 -82.15 23.39 -33.19
N VAL A 375 -82.38 23.20 -34.50
CA VAL A 375 -81.57 22.32 -35.36
C VAL A 375 -80.12 22.83 -35.45
N SER A 376 -79.94 24.14 -35.61
CA SER A 376 -78.60 24.76 -35.62
C SER A 376 -77.87 24.52 -34.29
N ASN A 377 -78.55 24.74 -33.15
CA ASN A 377 -77.99 24.47 -31.82
C ASN A 377 -77.66 22.98 -31.60
N ALA A 378 -78.49 22.07 -32.11
CA ALA A 378 -78.23 20.63 -32.05
C ALA A 378 -76.99 20.24 -32.85
N SER A 379 -76.83 20.80 -34.06
CA SER A 379 -75.63 20.62 -34.89
C SER A 379 -74.36 21.12 -34.20
N GLN A 380 -74.42 22.30 -33.58
CA GLN A 380 -73.31 22.84 -32.81
C GLN A 380 -72.99 21.97 -31.58
N GLY A 381 -74.01 21.47 -30.88
CA GLY A 381 -73.85 20.52 -29.77
C GLY A 381 -73.21 19.21 -30.20
N GLN A 382 -73.54 18.72 -31.40
CA GLN A 382 -72.92 17.53 -31.98
C GLN A 382 -71.43 17.74 -32.28
N ALA A 383 -71.07 18.90 -32.85
CA ALA A 383 -69.67 19.25 -33.12
C ALA A 383 -68.84 19.31 -31.82
N LEU A 384 -69.36 20.00 -30.79
CA LEU A 384 -68.70 20.08 -29.47
C LEU A 384 -68.52 18.69 -28.83
N MET A 385 -69.55 17.83 -28.88
CA MET A 385 -69.45 16.48 -28.34
C MET A 385 -68.47 15.60 -29.12
N SER A 386 -68.32 15.82 -30.43
CA SER A 386 -67.30 15.14 -31.23
C SER A 386 -65.88 15.56 -30.83
N GLU A 387 -65.67 16.84 -30.52
CA GLU A 387 -64.39 17.35 -30.02
C GLU A 387 -64.05 16.73 -28.65
N VAL A 388 -65.01 16.72 -27.73
CA VAL A 388 -64.89 16.05 -26.41
C VAL A 388 -64.54 14.57 -26.57
N ASN A 389 -65.16 13.87 -27.54
CA ASN A 389 -64.83 12.46 -27.81
C ASN A 389 -63.36 12.28 -28.22
N HIS A 390 -62.81 13.20 -29.02
CA HIS A 390 -61.42 13.16 -29.45
C HIS A 390 -60.46 13.47 -28.28
N GLU A 391 -60.80 14.44 -27.43
CA GLU A 391 -60.01 14.75 -26.24
C GLU A 391 -59.96 13.59 -25.24
N ILE A 392 -61.10 12.92 -25.00
CA ILE A 392 -61.16 11.73 -24.13
C ILE A 392 -60.31 10.59 -24.70
N ALA A 393 -60.33 10.37 -26.02
CA ALA A 393 -59.49 9.37 -26.67
C ALA A 393 -58.00 9.71 -26.52
N SER A 394 -57.63 10.98 -26.69
CA SER A 394 -56.26 11.46 -26.46
C SER A 394 -55.81 11.28 -25.01
N LEU A 395 -56.71 11.54 -24.03
CA LEU A 395 -56.44 11.31 -22.61
C LEU A 395 -56.16 9.83 -22.32
N ALA A 396 -56.95 8.92 -22.90
CA ALA A 396 -56.76 7.48 -22.72
C ALA A 396 -55.41 6.99 -23.26
N ASP A 397 -54.97 7.52 -24.41
CA ASP A 397 -53.66 7.19 -25.01
C ASP A 397 -52.48 7.72 -24.18
N LYS A 398 -52.59 8.95 -23.66
CA LYS A 398 -51.60 9.51 -22.74
C LYS A 398 -51.50 8.72 -21.44
N ASN A 399 -52.64 8.29 -20.90
CA ASN A 399 -52.68 7.41 -19.73
C ASN A 399 -52.00 6.06 -20.04
N GLN A 400 -52.23 5.46 -21.22
CA GLN A 400 -51.51 4.24 -21.58
C GLN A 400 -49.99 4.44 -21.55
N THR A 401 -49.51 5.54 -22.15
CA THR A 401 -48.07 5.87 -22.18
C THR A 401 -47.49 6.05 -20.78
N ILE A 402 -48.24 6.69 -19.87
CA ILE A 402 -47.83 6.84 -18.47
C ILE A 402 -47.77 5.48 -17.76
N SER A 403 -48.77 4.60 -17.96
CA SER A 403 -48.78 3.25 -17.37
C SER A 403 -47.57 2.42 -17.84
N ASP A 404 -47.27 2.45 -19.13
CA ASP A 404 -46.11 1.76 -19.72
C ASP A 404 -44.79 2.30 -19.16
N SER A 405 -44.69 3.62 -18.99
CA SER A 405 -43.51 4.28 -18.40
C SER A 405 -43.34 3.90 -16.92
N SER A 406 -44.44 3.84 -16.17
CA SER A 406 -44.44 3.43 -14.77
C SER A 406 -44.00 1.97 -14.61
N LEU A 407 -44.40 1.07 -15.50
CA LEU A 407 -43.88 -0.31 -15.55
C LEU A 407 -42.36 -0.37 -15.80
N GLN A 408 -41.85 0.48 -16.70
CA GLN A 408 -40.40 0.58 -16.95
C GLN A 408 -39.65 1.13 -15.73
N ILE A 409 -40.20 2.14 -15.05
CA ILE A 409 -39.61 2.70 -13.82
C ILE A 409 -39.57 1.63 -12.72
N ALA A 410 -40.64 0.85 -12.54
CA ALA A 410 -40.66 -0.24 -11.57
C ALA A 410 -39.57 -1.29 -11.87
N THR A 411 -39.44 -1.69 -13.14
CA THR A 411 -38.40 -2.65 -13.57
C THR A 411 -36.99 -2.09 -13.34
N ALA A 412 -36.75 -0.84 -13.71
CA ALA A 412 -35.46 -0.17 -13.48
C ALA A 412 -35.13 -0.04 -11.99
N ALA A 413 -36.14 0.20 -11.15
CA ALA A 413 -35.97 0.22 -9.70
C ALA A 413 -35.59 -1.17 -9.16
N GLU A 414 -36.22 -2.24 -9.63
CA GLU A 414 -35.81 -3.62 -9.25
C GLU A 414 -34.35 -3.91 -9.64
N GLU A 415 -33.93 -3.53 -10.85
CA GLU A 415 -32.54 -3.67 -11.29
C GLU A 415 -31.57 -2.85 -10.42
N GLN A 416 -31.93 -1.61 -10.08
CA GLN A 416 -31.15 -0.79 -9.16
C GLN A 416 -31.07 -1.42 -7.76
N GLY A 417 -32.10 -2.13 -7.32
CA GLY A 417 -32.11 -2.87 -6.06
C GLY A 417 -31.01 -3.93 -6.02
N VAL A 418 -30.87 -4.70 -7.10
CA VAL A 418 -29.80 -5.70 -7.24
C VAL A 418 -28.41 -5.04 -7.20
N VAL A 419 -28.25 -3.88 -7.84
CA VAL A 419 -27.00 -3.11 -7.79
C VAL A 419 -26.70 -2.62 -6.37
N ALA A 420 -27.70 -2.13 -5.64
CA ALA A 420 -27.55 -1.71 -4.25
C ALA A 420 -27.11 -2.86 -3.34
N ASP A 421 -27.69 -4.05 -3.51
CA ASP A 421 -27.29 -5.25 -2.75
C ASP A 421 -25.83 -5.65 -3.05
N ASN A 422 -25.40 -5.57 -4.31
CA ASN A 422 -24.00 -5.82 -4.69
C ASN A 422 -23.03 -4.78 -4.10
N ILE A 423 -23.44 -3.51 -4.02
CA ILE A 423 -22.66 -2.47 -3.36
C ILE A 423 -22.55 -2.78 -1.87
N ALA A 424 -23.64 -3.15 -1.21
CA ALA A 424 -23.63 -3.51 0.22
C ALA A 424 -22.68 -4.68 0.50
N ALA A 425 -22.70 -5.72 -0.34
CA ALA A 425 -21.77 -6.85 -0.23
C ALA A 425 -20.31 -6.42 -0.43
N SER A 426 -20.05 -5.53 -1.40
CA SER A 426 -18.71 -4.99 -1.66
C SER A 426 -18.19 -4.15 -0.49
N VAL A 427 -19.06 -3.35 0.14
CA VAL A 427 -18.72 -2.56 1.33
C VAL A 427 -18.31 -3.47 2.48
N GLU A 428 -19.03 -4.57 2.69
CA GLU A 428 -18.72 -5.55 3.72
C GLU A 428 -17.39 -6.27 3.46
N GLU A 429 -17.09 -6.62 2.20
CA GLU A 429 -15.81 -7.20 1.83
C GLU A 429 -14.65 -6.22 2.08
N ILE A 430 -14.81 -4.94 1.68
CA ILE A 430 -13.79 -3.92 1.93
C ILE A 430 -13.61 -3.68 3.44
N ARG A 431 -14.69 -3.76 4.23
CA ARG A 431 -14.62 -3.71 5.70
C ARG A 431 -13.77 -4.84 6.27
N HIS A 432 -13.96 -6.07 5.77
CA HIS A 432 -13.13 -7.20 6.17
C HIS A 432 -11.65 -6.97 5.80
N GLN A 433 -11.37 -6.49 4.58
CA GLN A 433 -10.02 -6.18 4.14
C GLN A 433 -9.37 -5.07 4.99
N SER A 434 -10.13 -4.04 5.37
CA SER A 434 -9.65 -2.96 6.25
C SER A 434 -9.25 -3.49 7.63
N ASN A 435 -10.03 -4.42 8.20
CA ASN A 435 -9.66 -5.08 9.46
C ASN A 435 -8.37 -5.89 9.32
N GLN A 436 -8.17 -6.62 8.21
CA GLN A 436 -6.93 -7.36 7.95
C GLN A 436 -5.72 -6.42 7.82
N VAL A 437 -5.89 -5.24 7.22
CA VAL A 437 -4.85 -4.21 7.17
C VAL A 437 -4.49 -3.73 8.58
N CYS A 438 -5.46 -3.51 9.45
CA CYS A 438 -5.22 -3.13 10.85
C CYS A 438 -4.43 -4.21 11.62
N GLU A 439 -4.76 -5.49 11.42
CA GLU A 439 -3.99 -6.61 11.98
C GLU A 439 -2.55 -6.62 11.47
N MET A 440 -2.36 -6.39 10.16
CA MET A 440 -1.04 -6.35 9.53
C MET A 440 -0.19 -5.17 10.03
N ILE A 441 -0.79 -3.99 10.27
CA ILE A 441 -0.13 -2.85 10.90
C ILE A 441 0.34 -3.24 12.30
N THR A 442 -0.53 -3.88 13.09
CA THR A 442 -0.20 -4.33 14.45
C THR A 442 0.96 -5.34 14.44
N MET A 443 0.95 -6.28 13.49
CA MET A 443 2.02 -7.27 13.34
C MET A 443 3.34 -6.61 12.93
N THR A 444 3.30 -5.69 11.96
CA THR A 444 4.47 -4.94 11.51
C THR A 444 5.06 -4.12 12.66
N SER A 445 4.22 -3.59 13.55
CA SER A 445 4.66 -2.83 14.72
C SER A 445 5.51 -3.65 15.67
N ARG A 446 5.09 -4.90 15.93
CA ARG A 446 5.90 -5.84 16.71
C ARG A 446 7.22 -6.16 16.03
N ASN A 447 7.21 -6.35 14.70
CA ASN A 447 8.43 -6.65 13.95
C ASN A 447 9.43 -5.49 13.98
N VAL A 448 8.93 -4.25 13.89
CA VAL A 448 9.76 -3.03 14.02
C VAL A 448 10.38 -2.94 15.42
N GLU A 449 9.62 -3.23 16.48
CA GLU A 449 10.18 -3.24 17.84
C GLU A 449 11.22 -4.35 18.05
N GLN A 450 11.02 -5.52 17.44
CA GLN A 450 12.03 -6.59 17.42
C GLN A 450 13.30 -6.16 16.66
N LEU A 451 13.16 -5.50 15.50
CA LEU A 451 14.28 -4.97 14.73
C LEU A 451 15.08 -3.95 15.54
N ARG A 452 14.38 -3.04 16.23
CA ARG A 452 15.00 -2.04 17.12
C ARG A 452 15.78 -2.72 18.25
N THR A 453 15.18 -3.69 18.93
CA THR A 453 15.84 -4.47 19.99
C THR A 453 17.10 -5.18 19.47
N GLN A 454 17.05 -5.74 18.27
CA GLN A 454 18.20 -6.42 17.67
C GLN A 454 19.30 -5.44 17.26
N SER A 455 18.92 -4.24 16.79
CA SER A 455 19.83 -3.14 16.50
C SER A 455 20.58 -2.70 17.76
N ASP A 456 19.84 -2.47 18.86
CA ASP A 456 20.40 -2.05 20.14
C ASP A 456 21.35 -3.12 20.70
N ALA A 457 21.01 -4.40 20.53
CA ALA A 457 21.88 -5.51 20.92
C ALA A 457 23.18 -5.56 20.10
N MET A 458 23.12 -5.33 18.78
CA MET A 458 24.31 -5.25 17.93
C MET A 458 25.18 -4.04 18.30
N GLU A 459 24.58 -2.88 18.55
CA GLU A 459 25.30 -1.69 19.00
C GLU A 459 26.02 -1.92 20.35
N SER A 460 25.36 -2.62 21.28
CA SER A 460 25.97 -3.00 22.56
C SER A 460 27.18 -3.92 22.37
N LEU A 461 27.18 -4.84 21.40
CA LEU A 461 28.32 -5.72 21.13
C LEU A 461 29.53 -4.99 20.55
N LEU A 462 29.30 -3.86 19.87
CA LEU A 462 30.36 -3.01 19.34
C LEU A 462 30.92 -2.04 20.39
N THR A 463 30.26 -1.90 21.53
CA THR A 463 30.66 -0.97 22.59
C THR A 463 32.00 -1.39 23.18
N GLY A 464 32.98 -0.48 23.18
CA GLY A 464 34.35 -0.75 23.63
C GLY A 464 35.32 -1.19 22.53
N LEU A 465 34.83 -1.48 21.31
CA LEU A 465 35.68 -1.63 20.14
C LEU A 465 36.03 -0.26 19.57
N LYS A 466 37.31 -0.04 19.34
CA LYS A 466 37.84 1.15 18.68
C LYS A 466 38.31 0.74 17.29
N ALA A 467 37.41 0.94 16.32
CA ALA A 467 37.68 0.74 14.90
C ALA A 467 38.10 2.05 14.24
#